data_AF-A0A346XXP3-F1
#
_entry.id   AF-A0A346XXP3-F1
#
_cell.length_a   1.000
_cell.length_b   1.000
_cell.length_c   1.000
_cell.angle_alpha   90.00
_cell.angle_beta   90.00
_cell.angle_gamma   90.00
#
_symmetry.space_group_name_H-M   'P 1'
#
loop_
_entity.id
_entity.type
_entity.pdbx_description
1 polymer ?
#
loop_
_entity_poly.entity_id
_entity_poly.type
_entity_poly.pdbx_seq_one_letter_code
_entity_poly.pdbx_strand_id
1 'polypeptide(L)'
;MHTPMSERTDDPAAVGLKPGTRYKCEGCGNLTRFDVTVTEHATRFWHAELSGEGRIESADDASIDIESVSCRWCGSADRIVVERAPIGDPA
;
A
#
# COMPACT_ATOMS: atom_id res chain seq x y z
N MET A 1 2.47 -34.35 -13.91
CA MET A 1 3.69 -33.52 -13.90
C MET A 1 3.28 -32.19 -13.29
N HIS A 2 3.54 -31.97 -12.01
CA HIS A 2 3.14 -30.75 -11.30
C HIS A 2 4.22 -29.68 -11.54
N THR A 3 3.89 -28.64 -12.29
CA THR A 3 4.71 -27.44 -12.44
C THR A 3 4.84 -26.75 -11.06
N PRO A 4 6.02 -26.29 -10.64
CA PRO A 4 6.20 -25.67 -9.32
C PRO A 4 5.54 -24.26 -9.26
N MET A 5 4.83 -23.98 -8.16
CA MET A 5 4.16 -22.70 -7.84
C MET A 5 5.11 -21.56 -7.43
N SER A 6 6.39 -21.57 -7.84
CA SER A 6 7.43 -20.76 -7.19
C SER A 6 7.54 -19.28 -7.59
N GLU A 7 6.66 -18.73 -8.44
CA GLU A 7 6.79 -17.33 -8.90
C GLU A 7 5.47 -16.55 -8.94
N ARG A 8 4.53 -16.85 -8.04
CA ARG A 8 3.46 -15.90 -7.74
C ARG A 8 3.88 -15.04 -6.56
N THR A 9 4.42 -13.85 -6.85
CA THR A 9 4.43 -12.76 -5.86
C THR A 9 3.00 -12.23 -5.73
N ASP A 10 2.11 -13.09 -5.21
CA ASP A 10 0.73 -12.75 -4.84
C ASP A 10 0.68 -11.96 -3.53
N ASP A 11 1.83 -11.70 -2.89
CA ASP A 11 1.87 -10.95 -1.64
C ASP A 11 1.62 -9.45 -1.91
N PRO A 12 0.43 -8.94 -1.56
CA PRO A 12 0.08 -7.54 -1.80
C PRO A 12 0.93 -6.57 -0.98
N ALA A 13 1.58 -7.03 0.10
CA ALA A 13 2.51 -6.22 0.89
C ALA A 13 3.84 -6.04 0.14
N ALA A 14 4.35 -7.07 -0.53
CA ALA A 14 5.62 -6.98 -1.24
C ALA A 14 5.57 -6.11 -2.51
N VAL A 15 4.41 -5.97 -3.16
CA VAL A 15 4.30 -5.34 -4.48
C VAL A 15 3.98 -3.83 -4.40
N GLY A 16 3.31 -3.39 -3.34
CA GLY A 16 2.71 -2.06 -3.31
C GLY A 16 1.64 -1.84 -4.38
N LEU A 17 0.93 -0.71 -4.32
CA LEU A 17 0.09 -0.30 -5.44
C LEU A 17 0.92 0.51 -6.44
N LYS A 18 0.85 0.11 -7.71
CA LYS A 18 1.37 0.90 -8.82
C LYS A 18 0.22 1.71 -9.44
N PRO A 19 0.49 2.85 -10.10
CA PRO A 19 -0.52 3.53 -10.89
C PRO A 19 -1.20 2.55 -11.85
N GLY A 20 -2.54 2.59 -11.91
CA GLY A 20 -3.33 1.67 -12.75
C GLY A 20 -3.53 0.27 -12.18
N THR A 21 -3.12 -0.03 -10.95
CA THR A 21 -3.48 -1.27 -10.23
C THR A 21 -4.36 -1.00 -9.00
N ARG A 22 -5.01 -2.04 -8.48
CA ARG A 22 -5.84 -1.99 -7.27
C ARG A 22 -5.72 -3.29 -6.47
N TYR A 23 -6.04 -3.20 -5.17
CA TYR A 23 -6.31 -4.38 -4.35
C TYR A 23 -7.70 -4.93 -4.62
N LYS A 24 -7.83 -6.25 -4.55
CA LYS A 24 -9.10 -6.98 -4.54
C LYS A 24 -9.05 -8.07 -3.49
N CYS A 25 -10.07 -8.13 -2.64
CA CYS A 25 -10.26 -9.26 -1.74
C CYS A 25 -11.05 -10.35 -2.46
N GLU A 26 -10.44 -11.50 -2.71
CA GLU A 26 -11.09 -12.67 -3.30
C GLU A 26 -12.04 -13.37 -2.32
N GLY A 27 -11.91 -13.09 -1.01
CA GLY A 27 -12.77 -13.66 0.02
C GLY A 27 -14.19 -13.07 0.05
N CYS A 28 -14.35 -11.76 -0.13
CA CYS A 28 -15.66 -11.09 -0.04
C CYS A 28 -15.97 -10.14 -1.21
N GLY A 29 -15.06 -9.99 -2.17
CA GLY A 29 -15.23 -9.11 -3.32
C GLY A 29 -14.99 -7.63 -3.05
N ASN A 30 -14.49 -7.25 -1.87
CA ASN A 30 -14.16 -5.85 -1.57
C ASN A 30 -13.02 -5.34 -2.47
N LEU A 31 -13.22 -4.14 -3.03
CA LEU A 31 -12.27 -3.48 -3.93
C LEU A 31 -11.79 -2.11 -3.41
N THR A 32 -12.33 -1.62 -2.30
CA THR A 32 -12.21 -0.18 -1.95
C THR A 32 -11.77 0.09 -0.51
N ARG A 33 -11.83 -0.89 0.40
CA ARG A 33 -11.48 -0.69 1.82
C ARG A 33 -10.50 -1.74 2.32
N PHE A 34 -9.25 -1.33 2.50
CA PHE A 34 -8.18 -2.18 3.02
C PHE A 34 -7.48 -1.44 4.14
N ASP A 35 -7.10 -2.14 5.20
CA ASP A 35 -6.14 -1.62 6.16
C ASP A 35 -4.75 -1.96 5.64
N VAL A 36 -3.89 -0.95 5.55
CA VAL A 36 -2.53 -1.07 5.02
C VAL A 36 -1.58 -0.55 6.08
N THR A 37 -0.65 -1.39 6.51
CA THR A 37 0.43 -0.99 7.43
C THR A 37 1.67 -0.75 6.61
N VAL A 38 2.35 0.37 6.86
CA VAL A 38 3.56 0.76 6.14
C VAL A 38 4.63 1.25 7.12
N THR A 39 5.88 1.02 6.77
CA THR A 39 7.02 1.79 7.28
C THR A 39 7.29 2.96 6.33
N GLU A 40 7.31 4.18 6.85
CA GLU A 40 7.71 5.38 6.12
C GLU A 40 9.13 5.79 6.53
N HIS A 41 10.02 5.91 5.55
CA HIS A 41 11.34 6.50 5.73
C HIS A 41 11.42 7.84 4.98
N ALA A 42 11.64 8.92 5.74
CA ALA A 42 11.44 10.28 5.26
C ALA A 42 12.33 11.30 5.97
N THR A 43 12.77 12.32 5.23
CA THR A 43 13.40 13.54 5.76
C THR A 43 12.44 14.72 5.62
N ARG A 44 12.30 15.53 6.67
CA ARG A 44 11.38 16.69 6.72
C ARG A 44 12.08 17.88 7.36
N PHE A 45 11.99 19.05 6.76
CA PHE A 45 12.45 20.29 7.39
C PHE A 45 11.35 20.85 8.30
N TRP A 46 11.66 20.94 9.58
CA TRP A 46 10.74 21.42 10.61
C TRP A 46 11.03 22.88 10.97
N HIS A 47 10.00 23.70 10.92
CA HIS A 47 10.04 25.03 11.53
C HIS A 47 9.42 24.94 12.93
N ALA A 48 10.28 24.96 13.94
CA ALA A 48 9.89 24.93 15.34
C ALA A 48 9.91 26.35 15.92
N GLU A 49 8.87 26.69 16.67
CA GLU A 49 8.76 27.96 17.37
C GLU A 49 9.24 27.83 18.82
N LEU A 50 9.71 28.94 19.39
CA LEU A 50 10.20 28.96 20.78
C LEU A 50 9.10 28.68 21.81
N SER A 51 7.83 28.82 21.42
CA SER A 51 6.66 28.45 22.23
C SER A 51 6.48 26.93 22.39
N GLY A 52 7.20 26.12 21.60
CA GLY A 52 7.08 24.66 21.56
C GLY A 52 6.13 24.13 20.49
N GLU A 53 5.46 25.00 19.75
CA GLU A 53 4.71 24.62 18.55
C GLU A 53 5.67 24.39 17.37
N GLY A 54 5.25 23.61 16.38
CA GLY A 54 6.08 23.36 15.20
C GLY A 54 5.27 22.77 14.05
N ARG A 55 5.77 23.01 12.83
CA ARG A 55 5.18 22.46 11.60
C ARG A 55 6.26 22.06 10.62
N ILE A 56 5.92 21.13 9.74
CA ILE A 56 6.75 20.81 8.57
C ILE A 56 6.67 21.98 7.60
N GLU A 57 7.82 22.55 7.25
CA GLU A 57 7.92 23.62 6.24
C GLU A 57 8.18 23.05 4.85
N SER A 58 8.99 22.00 4.75
CA SER A 58 9.20 21.25 3.51
C SER A 58 9.48 19.77 3.76
N ALA A 59 9.22 18.96 2.75
CA ALA A 59 9.34 17.52 2.81
C ALA A 59 9.99 17.01 1.52
N ASP A 60 11.01 16.15 1.66
CA ASP A 60 11.53 15.37 0.54
C ASP A 60 10.59 14.20 0.22
N ASP A 61 10.83 13.50 -0.89
CA ASP A 61 10.07 12.28 -1.20
C ASP A 61 10.28 11.21 -0.11
N ALA A 62 9.19 10.52 0.26
CA ALA A 62 9.23 9.42 1.22
C ALA A 62 9.48 8.09 0.51
N SER A 63 10.26 7.21 1.14
CA SER A 63 10.21 5.78 0.84
C SER A 63 9.12 5.14 1.69
N ILE A 64 8.23 4.38 1.04
CA ILE A 64 7.14 3.66 1.70
C ILE A 64 7.31 2.17 1.46
N ASP A 65 7.51 1.43 2.54
CA ASP A 65 7.58 -0.02 2.56
C ASP A 65 6.26 -0.56 3.11
N ILE A 66 5.50 -1.31 2.30
CA ILE A 66 4.23 -1.89 2.76
C ILE A 66 4.51 -3.18 3.53
N GLU A 67 4.07 -3.22 4.79
CA GLU A 67 4.30 -4.34 5.70
C GLU A 67 3.16 -5.36 5.64
N SER A 68 1.92 -4.88 5.58
CA SER A 68 0.75 -5.76 5.51
C SER A 68 -0.45 -5.07 4.88
N VAL A 69 -1.31 -5.88 4.29
CA VAL A 69 -2.60 -5.47 3.75
C VAL A 69 -3.65 -6.44 4.27
N SER A 70 -4.76 -5.91 4.78
CA SER A 70 -5.91 -6.73 5.19
C SER A 70 -7.22 -6.15 4.67
N CYS A 71 -8.18 -7.02 4.35
CA CYS A 71 -9.51 -6.58 3.96
C CYS A 71 -10.26 -6.08 5.19
N ARG A 72 -10.54 -4.78 5.26
CA ARG A 72 -11.24 -4.17 6.39
C ARG A 72 -12.69 -4.66 6.57
N TRP A 73 -13.25 -5.31 5.55
CA TRP A 73 -14.61 -5.82 5.60
C TRP A 73 -14.72 -7.22 6.23
N CYS A 74 -13.86 -8.15 5.82
CA CYS A 74 -13.92 -9.54 6.28
C CYS A 74 -12.71 -9.99 7.10
N GLY A 75 -11.69 -9.13 7.25
CA GLY A 75 -10.47 -9.40 8.03
C GLY A 75 -9.43 -10.29 7.34
N SER A 76 -9.69 -10.81 6.14
CA SER A 76 -8.72 -11.66 5.44
C SER A 76 -7.50 -10.86 4.99
N ALA A 77 -6.31 -11.39 5.26
CA ALA A 77 -5.01 -10.86 4.81
C ALA A 77 -4.38 -11.73 3.71
N ASP A 78 -4.82 -12.98 3.58
CA ASP A 78 -4.28 -14.01 2.70
C ASP A 78 -5.03 -14.17 1.37
N ARG A 79 -6.17 -13.47 1.21
CA ARG A 79 -7.02 -13.52 -0.01
C ARG A 79 -7.10 -12.15 -0.67
N ILE A 80 -5.97 -11.46 -0.71
CA ILE A 80 -5.87 -10.13 -1.32
C ILE A 80 -4.91 -10.24 -2.48
N VAL A 81 -5.38 -9.83 -3.65
CA VAL A 81 -4.61 -9.83 -4.89
C VAL A 81 -4.51 -8.41 -5.43
N VAL A 82 -3.44 -8.13 -6.18
CA VAL A 82 -3.27 -6.89 -6.94
C VAL A 82 -3.67 -7.17 -8.39
N GLU A 83 -4.65 -6.43 -8.91
CA GLU A 83 -5.10 -6.55 -10.30
C GLU A 83 -5.12 -5.19 -11.00
N ARG A 84 -5.23 -5.19 -12.34
CA ARG A 84 -5.34 -3.96 -13.12
C ARG A 84 -6.63 -3.22 -12.77
N ALA A 85 -6.52 -1.94 -12.47
CA ALA A 85 -7.68 -1.07 -12.35
C ALA A 85 -8.20 -0.75 -13.76
N PRO A 86 -9.51 -0.86 -14.02
CA PRO A 86 -10.10 -0.62 -15.34
C PRO A 86 -10.06 0.85 -15.79
N ILE A 87 -9.70 1.78 -14.90
CA ILE A 87 -9.54 3.21 -15.20
C ILE A 87 -8.10 3.58 -14.80
N GLY A 88 -7.21 3.81 -15.77
CA GLY A 88 -5.82 4.15 -15.45
C GLY A 88 -4.80 4.02 -16.57
N ASP A 89 -5.10 4.46 -17.79
CA ASP A 89 -4.01 4.95 -18.62
C ASP A 89 -3.69 6.37 -18.14
N PRO A 90 -2.48 6.64 -17.60
CA PRO A 90 -2.09 8.00 -17.30
C PRO A 90 -2.00 8.79 -18.62
N ALA A 91 -2.57 10.00 -18.62
CA ALA A 91 -2.34 10.99 -19.67
C ALA A 91 -0.89 11.47 -19.68
#